data_AF-A0A1B8Q9J0-F1
#
_entry.id   AF-A0A1B8Q9J0-F1
#
_cell.length_a   1.000
_cell.length_b   1.000
_cell.length_c   1.000
_cell.angle_alpha   90.00
_cell.angle_beta   90.00
_cell.angle_gamma   90.00
#
_symmetry.space_group_name_H-M   'P 1'
#
loop_
_entity.id
_entity.type
_entity.pdbx_description
1 polymer ?
#
loop_
_entity_poly.entity_id
_entity_poly.type
_entity_poly.pdbx_seq_one_letter_code
_entity_poly.pdbx_strand_id
1 'polypeptide(L)'
;MKHVHMLFAFLTIALFLYQFGLVYGGRVAALNQRGLKIGSHVLYTLLLISGVVTVMPVAQAIGVPHWVWAKIALWVVAIVATVVALRQARVAPSATTTAVVPASAKGLMLVALLAYLGIVGLAFSKPML
;
A
#
# COMPACT_ATOMS: atom_id res chain seq x y z
N MET A 1 -13.68 -6.36 -15.64
CA MET A 1 -12.91 -5.44 -14.77
C MET A 1 -12.06 -6.12 -13.68
N LYS A 2 -12.35 -7.37 -13.26
CA LYS A 2 -11.60 -8.05 -12.17
C LYS A 2 -10.08 -8.11 -12.40
N HIS A 3 -9.63 -8.47 -13.61
CA HIS A 3 -8.20 -8.59 -13.92
C HIS A 3 -7.46 -7.25 -13.82
N VAL A 4 -8.08 -6.15 -14.23
CA VAL A 4 -7.50 -4.80 -14.14
C VAL A 4 -7.32 -4.38 -12.67
N HIS A 5 -8.31 -4.63 -11.82
CA HIS A 5 -8.18 -4.36 -10.38
C HIS A 5 -7.06 -5.20 -9.75
N MET A 6 -6.97 -6.49 -10.10
CA MET A 6 -5.91 -7.38 -9.61
C MET A 6 -4.52 -6.92 -10.06
N LEU A 7 -4.37 -6.41 -11.29
CA LEU A 7 -3.14 -5.82 -11.78
C LEU A 7 -2.72 -4.61 -10.94
N PHE A 8 -3.63 -3.66 -10.69
CA PHE A 8 -3.32 -2.51 -9.84
C PHE A 8 -3.01 -2.90 -8.40
N ALA A 9 -3.71 -3.90 -7.84
CA ALA A 9 -3.42 -4.42 -6.51
C ALA A 9 -1.99 -4.99 -6.45
N PHE A 10 -1.62 -5.81 -7.45
CA PHE A 10 -0.28 -6.37 -7.57
C PHE A 10 0.79 -5.29 -7.71
N LEU A 11 0.61 -4.32 -8.61
CA LEU A 11 1.55 -3.21 -8.81
C LEU A 11 1.72 -2.38 -7.54
N THR A 12 0.63 -2.16 -6.79
CA THR A 12 0.66 -1.42 -5.52
C THR A 12 1.49 -2.17 -4.47
N ILE A 13 1.28 -3.48 -4.32
CA ILE A 13 2.05 -4.32 -3.39
C ILE A 13 3.52 -4.37 -3.82
N ALA A 14 3.81 -4.55 -5.11
CA ALA A 14 5.18 -4.58 -5.63
C ALA A 14 5.90 -3.24 -5.38
N LEU A 15 5.24 -2.11 -5.62
CA LEU A 15 5.79 -0.79 -5.35
C LEU A 15 6.06 -0.59 -3.85
N PHE A 16 5.12 -1.03 -3.00
CA PHE A 16 5.31 -1.01 -1.54
C PHE A 16 6.50 -1.88 -1.12
N LEU A 17 6.64 -3.11 -1.63
CA LEU A 17 7.77 -3.99 -1.31
C LEU A 17 9.11 -3.39 -1.74
N TYR A 18 9.14 -2.72 -2.89
CA TYR A 18 10.32 -1.97 -3.31
C TYR A 18 10.66 -0.84 -2.33
N GLN A 19 9.66 -0.05 -1.91
CA GLN A 19 9.84 1.00 -0.91
C GLN A 19 10.29 0.45 0.45
N PHE A 20 9.69 -0.66 0.89
CA PHE A 20 10.06 -1.40 2.09
C PHE A 20 11.54 -1.79 2.05
N GLY A 21 12.01 -2.38 0.96
CA GLY A 21 13.41 -2.75 0.76
C GLY A 21 14.35 -1.55 0.83
N LEU A 22 13.97 -0.41 0.23
CA LEU A 22 14.76 0.82 0.30
C LEU A 22 14.86 1.38 1.72
N VAL A 23 13.78 1.33 2.51
CA VAL A 23 13.75 1.79 3.91
C VAL A 23 14.61 0.88 4.79
N TYR A 24 14.51 -0.44 4.64
CA TYR A 24 15.31 -1.39 5.41
C TYR A 24 16.79 -1.40 5.00
N GLY A 25 17.09 -1.20 3.72
CA GLY A 25 18.44 -1.09 3.20
C GLY A 25 19.09 0.29 3.41
N GLY A 26 18.41 1.25 4.04
CA GLY A 26 18.95 2.59 4.29
C GLY A 26 19.18 3.43 3.01
N ARG A 27 18.60 3.02 1.88
CA ARG A 27 18.78 3.65 0.55
C ARG A 27 17.81 4.82 0.35
N VAL A 28 17.85 5.78 1.27
CA VAL A 28 16.88 6.89 1.36
C VAL A 28 16.92 7.86 0.17
N ALA A 29 18.07 8.00 -0.51
CA ALA A 29 18.20 8.82 -1.71
C ALA A 29 17.25 8.36 -2.83
N ALA A 30 17.11 7.04 -3.01
CA ALA A 30 16.19 6.46 -3.98
C ALA A 30 14.73 6.80 -3.65
N LEU A 31 14.36 6.89 -2.36
CA LEU A 31 13.00 7.23 -1.91
C LEU A 31 12.56 8.66 -2.29
N ASN A 32 13.50 9.52 -2.68
CA ASN A 32 13.21 10.90 -3.05
C ASN A 32 12.93 11.08 -4.56
N GLN A 33 13.11 10.03 -5.37
CA GLN A 33 12.83 10.07 -6.80
C GLN A 33 11.36 10.42 -7.07
N ARG A 34 11.11 11.36 -7.99
CA ARG A 34 9.75 11.82 -8.34
C ARG A 34 8.86 10.66 -8.80
N GLY A 35 9.42 9.71 -9.55
CA GLY A 35 8.70 8.53 -10.04
C GLY A 35 8.05 7.70 -8.94
N LEU A 36 8.74 7.47 -7.82
CA LEU A 36 8.18 6.71 -6.68
C LEU A 36 7.01 7.45 -6.02
N LYS A 37 7.11 8.77 -5.87
CA LYS A 37 6.06 9.58 -5.25
C LYS A 37 4.81 9.63 -6.12
N ILE A 38 4.97 9.94 -7.39
CA ILE A 38 3.87 10.05 -8.36
C ILE A 38 3.25 8.67 -8.60
N GLY A 39 4.08 7.65 -8.84
CA GLY A 39 3.64 6.28 -9.08
C GLY A 39 2.81 5.72 -7.92
N SER A 40 3.19 6.02 -6.67
CA SER A 40 2.40 5.60 -5.49
C SER A 40 1.00 6.21 -5.50
N HIS A 41 0.88 7.52 -5.75
CA HIS A 41 -0.42 8.19 -5.75
C HIS A 41 -1.28 7.69 -6.91
N VAL A 42 -0.70 7.58 -8.11
CA VAL A 42 -1.39 7.07 -9.30
C VAL A 42 -1.91 5.65 -9.04
N LEU A 43 -1.09 4.75 -8.53
CA LEU A 43 -1.51 3.38 -8.25
C LEU A 43 -2.59 3.31 -7.16
N TYR A 44 -2.48 4.10 -6.09
CA TYR A 44 -3.52 4.17 -5.07
C TYR A 44 -4.87 4.67 -5.65
N THR A 45 -4.84 5.71 -6.47
CA THR A 45 -6.06 6.22 -7.13
C THR A 45 -6.66 5.21 -8.10
N LEU A 46 -5.84 4.58 -8.95
CA LEU A 46 -6.30 3.55 -9.89
C LEU A 46 -6.84 2.31 -9.16
N LEU A 47 -6.20 1.90 -8.07
CA LEU A 47 -6.66 0.79 -7.24
C LEU A 47 -8.00 1.11 -6.58
N LEU A 48 -8.19 2.33 -6.09
CA LEU A 48 -9.44 2.78 -5.50
C LEU A 48 -10.58 2.80 -6.52
N ILE A 49 -10.37 3.47 -7.66
CA ILE A 49 -11.38 3.60 -8.72
C ILE A 49 -11.78 2.21 -9.22
N SER A 50 -10.80 1.37 -9.55
CA SER A 50 -11.07 0.00 -10.01
C SER A 50 -11.77 -0.83 -8.92
N GLY A 51 -11.42 -0.64 -7.64
CA GLY A 51 -12.07 -1.30 -6.51
C GLY A 51 -13.55 -0.95 -6.41
N VAL A 52 -13.89 0.34 -6.46
CA VAL A 52 -15.28 0.83 -6.46
C VAL A 52 -16.07 0.23 -7.60
N VAL A 53 -15.53 0.26 -8.82
CA VAL A 53 -16.18 -0.33 -10.01
C VAL A 53 -16.40 -1.84 -9.83
N THR A 54 -15.45 -2.57 -9.25
CA THR A 54 -15.61 -4.02 -9.03
C THR A 54 -16.59 -4.37 -7.92
N VAL A 55 -16.76 -3.51 -6.92
CA VAL A 55 -17.67 -3.74 -5.78
C VAL A 55 -19.11 -3.34 -6.12
N MET A 56 -19.32 -2.37 -7.02
CA MET A 56 -20.64 -1.82 -7.34
C MET A 56 -21.72 -2.88 -7.63
N PRO A 57 -21.50 -3.92 -8.45
CA PRO A 57 -22.54 -4.94 -8.70
C PRO A 57 -22.91 -5.73 -7.44
N VAL A 58 -21.93 -6.06 -6.59
CA VAL A 58 -22.15 -6.77 -5.33
C VAL A 58 -22.89 -5.87 -4.34
N ALA A 59 -22.49 -4.61 -4.27
CA ALA A 59 -23.11 -3.61 -3.40
C ALA A 59 -24.58 -3.38 -3.74
N GLN A 60 -24.94 -3.39 -5.03
CA GLN A 60 -26.32 -3.26 -5.49
C GLN A 60 -27.15 -4.51 -5.18
N ALA A 61 -26.55 -5.71 -5.21
CA ALA A 61 -27.27 -6.96 -4.98
C ALA A 61 -27.56 -7.23 -3.50
N ILE A 62 -26.59 -6.99 -2.61
CA ILE A 62 -26.66 -7.42 -1.20
C ILE A 62 -26.17 -6.36 -0.20
N GLY A 63 -25.97 -5.11 -0.64
CA GLY A 63 -25.27 -4.10 0.14
C GLY A 63 -23.75 -4.33 0.17
N VAL A 64 -23.01 -3.45 0.86
CA VAL A 64 -21.54 -3.54 0.97
C VAL A 64 -21.16 -4.54 2.06
N PRO A 65 -20.59 -5.71 1.74
CA PRO A 65 -20.27 -6.72 2.74
C PRO A 65 -19.21 -6.26 3.74
N HIS A 66 -19.25 -6.78 4.97
CA HIS A 66 -18.29 -6.43 6.03
C HIS A 66 -16.81 -6.66 5.63
N TRP A 67 -16.52 -7.66 4.79
CA TRP A 67 -15.17 -7.93 4.32
C TRP A 67 -14.65 -6.86 3.33
N VAL A 68 -15.54 -6.13 2.64
CA VAL A 68 -15.16 -4.97 1.81
C VAL A 68 -14.74 -3.82 2.72
N TRP A 69 -15.52 -3.54 3.77
CA TRP A 69 -15.19 -2.52 4.77
C TRP A 69 -13.85 -2.81 5.44
N ALA A 70 -13.60 -4.07 5.82
CA ALA A 70 -12.31 -4.48 6.38
C ALA A 70 -11.15 -4.22 5.40
N LYS A 71 -11.32 -4.50 4.09
CA LYS A 71 -10.29 -4.19 3.08
C LYS A 71 -10.04 -2.70 2.95
N ILE A 72 -11.08 -1.87 2.98
CA ILE A 72 -10.95 -0.41 2.91
C ILE A 72 -10.18 0.10 4.14
N ALA A 73 -10.53 -0.37 5.35
CA ALA A 73 -9.84 0.02 6.58
C ALA A 73 -8.35 -0.37 6.54
N LEU A 74 -8.04 -1.61 6.16
CA LEU A 74 -6.65 -2.07 6.01
C LEU A 74 -5.90 -1.28 4.94
N TRP A 75 -6.57 -0.92 3.84
CA TRP A 75 -5.95 -0.13 2.77
C TRP A 75 -5.61 1.29 3.23
N VAL A 76 -6.49 1.94 3.99
CA VAL A 76 -6.20 3.24 4.63
C VAL A 76 -5.01 3.12 5.58
N VAL A 77 -5.00 2.11 6.44
CA VAL A 77 -3.87 1.84 7.36
C VAL A 77 -2.57 1.65 6.58
N ALA A 78 -2.58 0.85 5.52
CA ALA A 78 -1.41 0.61 4.68
C ALA A 78 -0.87 1.91 4.05
N ILE A 79 -1.74 2.75 3.49
CA ILE A 79 -1.35 4.03 2.88
C ILE A 79 -0.77 4.97 3.94
N VAL A 80 -1.48 5.20 5.03
CA VAL A 80 -1.08 6.15 6.07
C VAL A 80 0.25 5.73 6.68
N ALA A 81 0.39 4.46 7.07
CA ALA A 81 1.62 3.94 7.65
C ALA A 81 2.79 4.07 6.65
N THR A 82 2.57 3.72 5.37
CA THR A 82 3.60 3.88 4.33
C THR A 82 4.01 5.34 4.15
N VAL A 83 3.05 6.27 4.02
CA VAL A 83 3.33 7.69 3.82
C VAL A 83 4.09 8.29 4.99
N VAL A 84 3.69 8.00 6.22
CA VAL A 84 4.35 8.50 7.42
C VAL A 84 5.76 7.91 7.56
N ALA A 85 5.92 6.61 7.33
CA ALA A 85 7.24 5.97 7.33
C ALA A 85 8.17 6.58 6.29
N LEU A 86 7.70 6.80 5.07
CA LEU A 86 8.49 7.42 4.01
C LEU A 86 8.84 8.88 4.31
N ARG A 87 7.94 9.64 4.94
CA ARG A 87 8.26 11.01 5.39
C ARG A 87 9.40 10.98 6.41
N GLN A 88 9.33 10.09 7.41
CA GLN A 88 10.37 9.94 8.42
C GLN A 88 11.71 9.47 7.81
N ALA A 89 11.67 8.52 6.87
CA ALA A 89 12.88 8.00 6.23
C ALA A 89 13.57 9.03 5.31
N ARG A 90 12.82 9.98 4.73
CA ARG A 90 13.36 11.01 3.81
C ARG A 90 14.02 12.20 4.51
N VAL A 91 13.86 12.35 5.83
CA VAL A 91 14.45 13.47 6.60
C VAL A 91 15.94 13.21 6.93
N ALA A 92 16.47 12.02 6.65
CA ALA A 92 17.87 11.71 6.91
C ALA A 92 18.84 12.42 5.93
N PRO A 93 20.04 12.86 6.39
CA PRO A 93 20.94 13.71 5.60
C PRO A 93 21.43 13.09 4.29
N SER A 94 21.80 13.97 3.36
CA SER A 94 22.06 13.69 1.95
C SER A 94 23.17 12.66 1.66
N ALA A 95 22.83 11.71 0.79
CA ALA A 95 23.57 11.07 -0.31
C ALA A 95 24.86 10.23 -0.09
N THR A 96 25.59 10.28 1.02
CA THR A 96 26.93 9.63 1.02
C THR A 96 27.11 8.48 2.03
N THR A 97 26.18 8.29 2.96
CA THR A 97 26.27 7.23 3.97
C THR A 97 24.93 6.52 4.09
N THR A 98 24.92 5.21 4.35
CA THR A 98 23.71 4.47 4.77
C THR A 98 23.01 5.26 5.86
N ALA A 99 21.90 5.88 5.51
CA ALA A 99 21.18 6.76 6.42
C ALA A 99 20.62 5.94 7.58
N VAL A 100 20.78 6.44 8.80
CA VAL A 100 20.13 5.86 9.97
C VAL A 100 18.64 6.12 9.83
N VAL A 101 17.92 5.13 9.30
CA VAL A 101 16.46 5.16 9.22
C VAL A 101 15.90 4.94 10.62
N PRO A 102 15.04 5.84 11.13
CA PRO A 102 14.52 5.73 12.49
C PRO A 102 13.70 4.44 12.66
N ALA A 103 13.80 3.83 13.84
CA ALA A 103 13.09 2.58 14.15
C ALA A 103 11.57 2.71 13.97
N SER A 104 11.01 3.90 14.23
CA SER A 104 9.59 4.20 14.00
C SER A 104 9.19 4.08 12.53
N ALA A 105 10.05 4.47 11.58
CA ALA A 105 9.77 4.35 10.15
C ALA A 105 9.76 2.88 9.72
N LYS A 106 10.70 2.08 10.24
CA LYS A 106 10.74 0.62 10.02
C LYS A 106 9.50 -0.05 10.62
N GLY A 107 9.12 0.32 11.84
CA GLY A 107 7.91 -0.18 12.50
C GLY A 107 6.64 0.11 11.70
N LEU A 108 6.48 1.33 11.19
CA LEU A 108 5.36 1.70 10.34
C LEU A 108 5.34 0.95 9.00
N MET A 109 6.51 0.64 8.42
CA MET A 109 6.61 -0.24 7.25
C MET A 109 6.12 -1.67 7.55
N LEU A 110 6.40 -2.20 8.75
CA LEU A 110 5.86 -3.50 9.18
C LEU A 110 4.34 -3.46 9.35
N VAL A 111 3.80 -2.38 9.93
CA VAL A 111 2.34 -2.19 10.04
C VAL A 111 1.69 -2.19 8.66
N ALA A 112 2.27 -1.48 7.69
CA ALA A 112 1.79 -1.49 6.31
C ALA A 112 1.87 -2.88 5.68
N LEU A 113 2.98 -3.62 5.91
CA LEU A 113 3.15 -4.99 5.42
C LEU A 113 2.05 -5.91 5.96
N LEU A 114 1.79 -5.88 7.27
CA LEU A 114 0.72 -6.66 7.90
C LEU A 114 -0.66 -6.28 7.34
N ALA A 115 -0.89 -5.00 7.07
CA ALA A 115 -2.14 -4.55 6.45
C ALA A 115 -2.30 -5.10 5.02
N TYR A 116 -1.25 -5.08 4.19
CA TYR A 116 -1.28 -5.71 2.86
C TYR A 116 -1.50 -7.22 2.94
N LEU A 117 -0.85 -7.92 3.86
CA LEU A 117 -1.08 -9.35 4.10
C LEU A 117 -2.54 -9.63 4.51
N GLY A 118 -3.12 -8.78 5.36
CA GLY A 118 -4.54 -8.87 5.73
C GLY A 118 -5.48 -8.67 4.53
N ILE A 119 -5.19 -7.70 3.65
CA ILE A 119 -5.98 -7.48 2.42
C ILE A 119 -5.93 -8.71 1.52
N VAL A 120 -4.74 -9.29 1.33
CA VAL A 120 -4.53 -10.50 0.52
C VAL A 120 -5.24 -11.69 1.16
N GLY A 121 -5.13 -11.88 2.47
CA GLY A 121 -5.85 -12.93 3.21
C GLY A 121 -7.36 -12.83 2.99
N LEU A 122 -7.94 -11.64 3.19
CA LEU A 122 -9.36 -11.37 2.93
C LEU A 122 -9.75 -11.48 1.44
N ALA A 123 -8.79 -11.45 0.52
CA ALA A 123 -9.07 -11.70 -0.90
C ALA A 123 -9.38 -13.17 -1.17
N PHE A 124 -8.77 -14.09 -0.41
CA PHE A 124 -8.94 -15.54 -0.55
C PHE A 124 -9.95 -16.14 0.43
N SER A 125 -10.08 -15.59 1.65
CA SER A 125 -10.99 -16.10 2.67
C SER A 125 -12.41 -15.53 2.61
N LYS A 126 -12.70 -14.62 1.67
CA LYS A 126 -14.05 -14.08 1.51
C LYS A 126 -15.03 -15.21 1.19
N PRO A 127 -16.25 -15.20 1.77
CA PRO A 127 -17.26 -16.19 1.45
C PRO A 127 -17.57 -16.13 -0.06
N MET A 128 -17.55 -17.31 -0.68
CA MET A 128 -18.12 -17.46 -2.03
C MET A 128 -19.63 -17.43 -1.83
N LEU A 129 -20.24 -16.30 -2.19
CA LEU A 129 -21.68 -16.22 -2.41
C LEU A 129 -22.03 -17.01 -3.67
#